data_AF-A0A821QFS1-F1
#
_entry.id   AF-A0A821QFS1-F1
#
_cell.length_a   1.000
_cell.length_b   1.000
_cell.length_c   1.000
_cell.angle_alpha   90.00
_cell.angle_beta   90.00
_cell.angle_gamma   90.00
#
_symmetry.space_group_name_H-M   'P 1'
#
loop_
_entity.id
_entity.type
_entity.pdbx_description
1 polymer ?
#
loop_
_entity_poly.entity_id
_entity_poly.type
_entity_poly.pdbx_seq_one_letter_code
_entity_poly.pdbx_strand_id
1 'polypeptide(L)'
;KLNSIITKDVFPMPRIDDIFDHLSQAEYYTTIDFKSGYFQVGLDPNDRPKTTFSTRDQHYQFTVLPQGVTNGPPAFQCIVSQILGPGRWKYSLAYLDDVIIYLTTFKEHL
;
A
#
# COMPACT_ATOMS: atom_id res chain seq x y z
N LYS A 1 -16.63 6.81 15.44
CA LYS A 1 -17.17 5.65 14.68
C LYS A 1 -17.09 5.93 13.16
N LEU A 2 -15.89 6.10 12.62
CA LEU A 2 -15.68 6.39 11.19
C LEU A 2 -15.63 5.09 10.36
N ASN A 3 -14.83 4.13 10.80
CA ASN A 3 -14.68 2.83 10.13
C ASN A 3 -15.97 2.00 10.02
N SER A 4 -16.98 2.28 10.86
CA SER A 4 -18.28 1.60 10.80
C SER A 4 -19.26 2.18 9.79
N ILE A 5 -19.01 3.39 9.30
CA ILE A 5 -19.89 4.09 8.34
C ILE A 5 -19.28 4.16 6.93
N ILE A 6 -17.97 3.89 6.81
CA ILE A 6 -17.27 3.85 5.53
C ILE A 6 -17.65 2.57 4.79
N THR A 7 -18.01 2.71 3.51
CA THR A 7 -18.10 1.58 2.59
C THR A 7 -16.71 0.98 2.40
N LYS A 8 -16.56 -0.29 2.75
CA LYS A 8 -15.28 -0.99 2.68
C LYS A 8 -14.85 -1.12 1.23
N ASP A 9 -13.66 -0.64 0.92
CA ASP A 9 -13.02 -0.91 -0.35
C ASP A 9 -12.38 -2.30 -0.31
N VAL A 10 -12.62 -3.09 -1.36
CA VAL A 10 -12.11 -4.46 -1.47
C VAL A 10 -11.18 -4.50 -2.67
N PHE A 11 -9.98 -3.95 -2.49
CA PHE A 11 -8.90 -4.18 -3.45
C PHE A 11 -8.36 -5.61 -3.24
N PRO A 12 -8.21 -6.41 -4.31
CA PRO A 12 -7.72 -7.79 -4.18
C PRO A 12 -6.27 -7.79 -3.69
N MET A 13 -6.09 -8.25 -2.45
CA MET A 13 -4.77 -8.49 -1.89
C MET A 13 -4.20 -9.79 -2.47
N PRO A 14 -2.89 -9.83 -2.77
CA PRO A 14 -2.23 -11.06 -3.19
C PRO A 14 -2.36 -12.14 -2.11
N ARG A 15 -2.63 -13.38 -2.50
CA ARG A 15 -2.59 -14.50 -1.54
C ARG A 15 -1.16 -14.84 -1.23
N ILE A 16 -0.88 -15.18 0.02
CA ILE A 16 0.47 -15.52 0.48
C ILE A 16 1.05 -16.70 -0.31
N ASP A 17 0.23 -17.71 -0.62
CA ASP A 17 0.66 -18.87 -1.41
C ASP A 17 1.14 -18.44 -2.83
N ASP A 18 0.36 -17.59 -3.51
CA ASP A 18 0.72 -17.07 -4.83
C ASP A 18 2.03 -16.27 -4.79
N ILE A 19 2.26 -15.51 -3.72
CA ILE A 19 3.51 -14.75 -3.52
C ILE A 19 4.69 -15.74 -3.44
N PHE A 20 4.59 -16.77 -2.61
CA PHE A 20 5.68 -17.73 -2.44
C PHE A 20 5.97 -18.54 -3.70
N ASP A 21 4.94 -18.90 -4.47
CA ASP A 21 5.13 -19.61 -5.74
C ASP A 21 5.97 -18.79 -6.73
N HIS A 22 5.70 -17.48 -6.84
CA HIS A 22 6.47 -16.59 -7.72
C HIS A 22 7.87 -16.31 -7.18
N LEU A 23 8.01 -16.15 -5.86
CA LEU A 23 9.31 -15.92 -5.25
C LEU A 23 10.20 -17.15 -5.36
N SER A 24 9.67 -18.37 -5.23
CA SER A 24 10.44 -19.62 -5.25
C SER A 24 11.33 -19.82 -6.49
N GLN A 25 11.03 -19.11 -7.58
CA GLN A 25 11.77 -19.19 -8.84
C GLN A 25 12.96 -18.22 -8.93
N ALA A 26 13.09 -17.29 -7.99
CA ALA A 26 14.15 -16.28 -8.01
C ALA A 26 15.37 -16.67 -7.14
N GLU A 27 16.53 -16.15 -7.54
CA GLU A 27 17.79 -16.31 -6.79
C GLU A 27 18.17 -15.02 -6.06
N TYR A 28 17.73 -13.86 -6.57
CA TYR A 28 18.04 -12.54 -6.04
C TYR A 28 16.78 -11.82 -5.60
N TYR A 29 16.84 -11.19 -4.44
CA TYR A 29 15.72 -10.47 -3.83
C TYR A 29 16.19 -9.12 -3.31
N THR A 30 15.42 -8.09 -3.57
CA THR A 30 15.53 -6.78 -2.92
C THR A 30 14.18 -6.44 -2.30
N THR A 31 14.17 -6.11 -1.02
CA THR A 31 12.96 -5.63 -0.34
C THR A 31 13.09 -4.12 -0.14
N ILE A 32 12.03 -3.39 -0.44
CA ILE A 32 11.90 -1.95 -0.30
C ILE A 32 10.72 -1.71 0.63
N ASP A 33 10.97 -1.05 1.76
CA ASP A 33 9.95 -0.59 2.70
C ASP A 33 9.61 0.88 2.43
N PHE A 34 8.32 1.19 2.32
CA PHE A 34 7.86 2.57 2.26
C PHE A 34 7.82 3.20 3.64
N LYS A 35 8.84 4.00 3.98
CA LYS A 35 8.85 4.79 5.22
C LYS A 35 7.57 5.62 5.36
N SER A 36 6.72 5.28 6.33
CA SER A 36 5.46 5.98 6.57
C SER A 36 4.55 6.03 5.32
N GLY A 37 4.46 4.92 4.58
CA GLY A 37 3.79 4.83 3.27
C GLY A 37 2.42 5.49 3.21
N TYR A 38 1.53 5.23 4.18
CA TYR A 38 0.21 5.85 4.21
C TYR A 38 0.24 7.38 4.22
N PHE A 39 1.16 8.00 4.96
CA PHE A 39 1.25 9.46 5.00
C PHE A 39 1.79 10.09 3.71
N GLN A 40 2.27 9.29 2.76
CA GLN A 40 2.67 9.75 1.43
C GLN A 40 1.48 9.83 0.46
N VAL A 41 0.36 9.17 0.78
CA VAL A 41 -0.84 9.16 -0.06
C VAL A 41 -1.73 10.35 0.28
N GLY A 42 -1.97 11.22 -0.69
CA GLY A 42 -2.90 12.34 -0.54
C GLY A 42 -4.34 11.88 -0.37
N LEU A 43 -5.08 12.50 0.54
CA LEU A 43 -6.51 12.28 0.70
C LEU A 43 -7.30 13.26 -0.17
N ASP A 44 -8.36 12.77 -0.81
CA ASP A 44 -9.29 13.59 -1.59
C ASP A 44 -9.79 14.78 -0.74
N PRO A 45 -9.74 16.03 -1.24
CA PRO A 45 -10.21 17.20 -0.50
C PRO A 45 -11.61 17.05 0.10
N ASN A 46 -12.52 16.33 -0.57
CA ASN A 46 -13.89 16.10 -0.11
C ASN A 46 -13.98 15.09 1.04
N ASP A 47 -12.97 14.24 1.21
CA ASP A 47 -12.91 13.23 2.27
C ASP A 47 -12.15 13.70 3.51
N ARG A 48 -11.38 14.80 3.43
CA ARG A 48 -10.63 15.37 4.57
C ARG A 48 -11.49 15.66 5.80
N PRO A 49 -12.70 16.26 5.68
CA PRO A 49 -13.53 16.53 6.85
C PRO A 49 -13.95 15.26 7.61
N LYS A 50 -14.00 14.11 6.93
CA LYS A 50 -14.33 12.81 7.54
C LYS A 50 -13.24 12.31 8.48
N THR A 51 -12.01 12.79 8.33
CA THR A 51 -10.85 12.42 9.16
C THR A 51 -10.54 13.44 10.26
N THR A 52 -11.49 14.33 10.56
CA THR A 52 -11.32 15.35 11.60
C THR A 52 -11.11 14.71 12.96
N PHE A 53 -10.07 15.18 13.67
CA PHE A 53 -9.79 14.87 15.06
C PHE A 53 -9.67 16.16 15.88
N SER A 54 -9.87 16.04 17.19
CA SER A 54 -9.87 17.19 18.10
C SER A 54 -8.71 17.06 19.06
N THR A 55 -7.93 18.13 19.22
CA THR A 55 -7.05 18.32 20.37
C THR A 55 -7.79 19.10 21.45
N ARG A 56 -7.14 19.43 22.57
CA ARG A 56 -7.76 20.20 23.66
C ARG A 56 -8.20 21.60 23.21
N ASP A 57 -7.51 22.16 22.23
CA ASP A 57 -7.65 23.57 21.85
C ASP A 57 -8.19 23.77 20.43
N GLN A 58 -8.06 22.77 19.54
CA GLN A 58 -8.43 22.94 18.13
C GLN A 58 -8.82 21.62 17.43
N HIS A 59 -9.54 21.76 16.31
CA HIS A 59 -9.83 20.66 15.40
C HIS A 59 -8.86 20.65 14.22
N TYR A 60 -8.36 19.47 13.89
CA TYR A 60 -7.49 19.23 12.74
C TYR A 60 -8.08 18.14 11.87
N GLN A 61 -7.76 18.18 10.58
CA GLN A 61 -8.13 17.14 9.62
C GLN A 61 -6.88 16.65 8.91
N PHE A 62 -6.87 15.38 8.50
CA PHE A 62 -5.77 14.86 7.72
C PHE A 62 -5.89 15.29 6.26
N THR A 63 -4.77 15.70 5.67
CA THR A 63 -4.62 15.97 4.22
C THR A 63 -4.08 14.77 3.46
N VAL A 64 -3.51 13.81 4.18
CA VAL A 64 -2.96 12.54 3.71
C VAL A 64 -3.71 11.39 4.35
N LEU A 65 -3.55 10.18 3.84
CA LEU A 65 -4.23 8.99 4.37
C LEU A 65 -3.76 8.72 5.81
N PRO A 66 -4.65 8.82 6.83
CA PRO A 66 -4.26 8.59 8.20
C PRO A 66 -4.13 7.10 8.50
N GLN A 67 -3.32 6.74 9.49
CA GLN A 67 -3.28 5.38 10.01
C GLN A 67 -4.61 5.02 10.70
N GLY A 68 -5.05 3.77 10.53
CA GLY A 68 -6.22 3.22 11.21
C GLY A 68 -7.55 3.39 10.48
N VAL A 69 -7.60 4.01 9.29
CA VAL A 69 -8.81 3.96 8.44
C VAL A 69 -8.93 2.60 7.74
N THR A 70 -10.14 2.07 7.68
CA THR A 70 -10.38 0.73 7.10
C THR A 70 -9.98 0.61 5.63
N ASN A 71 -10.13 1.68 4.86
CA ASN A 71 -9.77 1.69 3.43
C ASN A 71 -8.30 2.07 3.19
N GLY A 72 -7.50 2.26 4.22
CA GLY A 72 -6.10 2.65 4.07
C GLY A 72 -5.26 1.61 3.34
N PRO A 73 -5.18 0.37 3.84
CA PRO A 73 -4.40 -0.68 3.19
C PRO A 73 -4.85 -1.02 1.75
N PRO A 74 -6.16 -1.17 1.45
CA PRO A 74 -6.62 -1.38 0.06
C PRO A 74 -6.25 -0.24 -0.89
N ALA A 75 -6.40 1.02 -0.46
CA ALA A 75 -6.05 2.18 -1.27
C ALA A 75 -4.54 2.23 -1.55
N PHE A 76 -3.72 1.97 -0.54
CA PHE A 76 -2.26 1.93 -0.69
C PHE A 76 -1.83 0.81 -1.64
N GLN A 77 -2.37 -0.41 -1.48
CA GLN A 77 -2.10 -1.54 -2.36
C GLN A 77 -2.50 -1.24 -3.82
N CYS A 78 -3.62 -0.54 -4.03
CA CYS A 78 -4.05 -0.11 -5.36
C CYS A 78 -3.02 0.84 -6.01
N ILE A 79 -2.57 1.85 -5.27
CA ILE A 79 -1.58 2.83 -5.73
C ILE A 79 -0.26 2.14 -6.08
N VAL A 80 0.28 1.33 -5.15
CA VAL A 80 1.55 0.63 -5.39
C VAL A 80 1.41 -0.34 -6.58
N SER A 81 0.27 -1.02 -6.71
CA SER A 81 0.01 -1.87 -7.88
C SER A 81 0.03 -1.09 -9.19
N GLN A 82 -0.49 0.14 -9.21
CA GLN A 82 -0.46 0.97 -10.42
C GLN A 82 0.96 1.42 -10.74
N ILE A 83 1.76 1.73 -9.72
CA ILE A 83 3.18 2.11 -9.86
C ILE A 83 4.02 0.95 -10.42
N LEU A 84 3.84 -0.27 -9.90
CA LEU A 84 4.54 -1.45 -10.40
C LEU A 84 4.12 -1.82 -11.83
N GLY A 85 2.87 -1.48 -12.20
CA GLY A 85 2.33 -1.61 -13.54
C GLY A 85 2.59 -3.00 -14.15
N PRO A 86 3.19 -3.09 -15.36
CA PRO A 86 3.41 -4.36 -16.05
C PRO A 86 4.50 -5.25 -15.43
N GLY A 87 5.29 -4.72 -14.50
CA GLY A 87 6.31 -5.46 -13.76
C GLY A 87 5.76 -6.27 -12.59
N ARG A 88 4.51 -5.99 -12.19
CA ARG A 88 3.81 -6.73 -11.14
C ARG A 88 3.69 -8.20 -11.55
N TRP A 89 4.05 -9.10 -10.63
CA TRP A 89 4.07 -10.56 -10.82
C TRP A 89 5.10 -11.10 -11.82
N LYS A 90 5.92 -10.23 -12.44
CA LYS A 90 7.00 -10.66 -13.34
C LYS A 90 8.36 -10.62 -12.67
N TYR A 91 8.69 -9.47 -12.09
CA TYR A 91 9.96 -9.21 -11.40
C TYR A 91 9.76 -8.36 -10.15
N SER A 92 8.53 -7.95 -9.85
CA SER A 92 8.19 -7.14 -8.68
C SER A 92 6.83 -7.51 -8.11
N LEU A 93 6.69 -7.40 -6.81
CA LEU A 93 5.49 -7.70 -6.07
C LEU A 93 5.34 -6.71 -4.92
N ALA A 94 4.11 -6.28 -4.65
CA ALA A 94 3.80 -5.42 -3.52
C ALA A 94 2.86 -6.15 -2.58
N TYR A 95 3.16 -6.09 -1.29
CA TYR A 95 2.30 -6.54 -0.21
C TYR A 95 2.26 -5.46 0.87
N LEU A 96 1.14 -4.75 0.95
CA LEU A 96 0.98 -3.60 1.84
C LEU A 96 2.11 -2.57 1.62
N ASP A 97 2.91 -2.31 2.65
CA ASP A 97 3.98 -1.31 2.67
C ASP A 97 5.33 -1.83 2.14
N ASP A 98 5.41 -3.15 1.85
CA ASP A 98 6.61 -3.79 1.32
C ASP A 98 6.52 -4.03 -0.20
N VAL A 99 7.59 -3.69 -0.90
CA VAL A 99 7.81 -4.07 -2.30
C VAL A 99 8.99 -5.01 -2.41
N ILE A 100 8.78 -6.15 -3.04
CA ILE A 100 9.81 -7.15 -3.29
C ILE A 100 10.11 -7.14 -4.78
N ILE A 101 11.38 -6.95 -5.13
CA ILE A 101 11.92 -7.15 -6.48
C ILE A 101 12.67 -8.47 -6.47
N TYR A 102 12.37 -9.35 -7.43
CA TYR A 102 12.89 -10.71 -7.46
C TYR A 102 13.19 -11.17 -8.88
N LEU A 103 14.40 -11.68 -9.11
CA LEU A 103 14.90 -12.12 -10.41
C LEU A 103 15.87 -13.31 -10.27
N THR A 104 16.10 -14.03 -11.37
CA THR A 104 16.97 -15.22 -11.42
C THR A 104 18.43 -14.88 -11.61
N THR A 105 18.75 -13.80 -12.33
CA THR A 105 20.14 -13.42 -12.61
C THR A 105 20.48 -12.07 -12.01
N PHE A 106 21.69 -11.93 -11.46
CA PHE A 106 22.17 -10.67 -10.90
C PHE A 106 22.16 -9.53 -11.93
N LYS A 107 22.43 -9.83 -13.21
CA LYS A 107 22.50 -8.84 -14.28
C LYS A 107 21.14 -8.23 -14.61
N GLU A 108 20.07 -9.02 -14.54
CA GLU A 108 18.71 -8.51 -14.72
C GLU A 108 18.23 -7.76 -13.47
N HIS A 109 18.74 -8.16 -12.30
CA HIS A 109 18.39 -7.57 -11.00
C HIS A 109 19.00 -6.18 -10.76
N LEU A 110 20.08 -5.85 -11.48
CA LEU A 110 20.80 -4.58 -11.40
C LEU A 110 20.20 -3.53 -12.36
#